data_AF-A0A962VWW6-F1
#
_entry.id   AF-A0A962VWW6-F1
#
_cell.length_a   1.000
_cell.length_b   1.000
_cell.length_c   1.000
_cell.angle_alpha   90.00
_cell.angle_beta   90.00
_cell.angle_gamma   90.00
#
_symmetry.space_group_name_H-M   'P 1'
#
loop_
_entity.id
_entity.type
_entity.pdbx_description
1 polymer ?
#
loop_
_entity_poly.entity_id
_entity_poly.type
_entity_poly.pdbx_seq_one_letter_code
_entity_poly.pdbx_strand_id
1 'polypeptide(L)'
;MAALNHVETLVHATGPIMTWAKEFYSAYRFELSQKANDDMTLDKIVDLTGGNAKAVITFIDVLKAILASANAGYQETLIVAHGHPKGLIMPMGPGLGSADKDGLPLMTVMAGVLQERNRIQALKDAQQQLKEWRKLLTDLSGKTTAGVPWGSLSSSQISAITSSAEAQTGLETIAPTVKGVSMFKNKTVLDLLDLRNQVAAKKLKRVEVRACNLGQDVDGMVALREFLGAARVLAPVVKTFYGKVHPTTTADEKVYRAWLAKNTPWLLKSGKDPANVRTYLGDALYLKMTDPDATPLAVLKLWQPNFQTCAALGAKTLPYRAVKVLVNTNIDVKNHSGYQSGPFYIGGLDPVAGRTASNPPP
;
A
#
# COMPACT_ATOMS: atom_id res chain seq x y z
N MET A 1 -9.64 -24.42 -15.24
CA MET A 1 -9.22 -23.60 -14.09
C MET A 1 -8.58 -22.34 -14.64
N ALA A 2 -9.02 -21.15 -14.21
CA ALA A 2 -8.29 -19.93 -14.53
C ALA A 2 -6.92 -20.00 -13.85
N ALA A 3 -5.85 -19.58 -14.54
CA ALA A 3 -4.53 -19.51 -13.93
C ALA A 3 -4.59 -18.61 -12.68
N LEU A 4 -4.16 -19.11 -11.52
CA LEU A 4 -4.09 -18.34 -10.29
C LEU A 4 -3.14 -17.16 -10.46
N ASN A 5 -3.43 -16.02 -9.82
CA ASN A 5 -2.52 -14.88 -9.85
C ASN A 5 -1.40 -15.11 -8.82
N HIS A 6 -0.24 -15.53 -9.31
CA HIS A 6 0.96 -15.68 -8.51
C HIS A 6 1.65 -14.33 -8.32
N VAL A 7 1.99 -13.99 -7.08
CA VAL A 7 2.57 -12.69 -6.72
C VAL A 7 3.76 -12.83 -5.79
N GLU A 8 4.66 -11.86 -5.86
CA GLU A 8 5.65 -11.60 -4.82
C GLU A 8 5.12 -10.52 -3.87
N THR A 9 5.21 -10.80 -2.56
CA THR A 9 4.76 -9.90 -1.49
C THR A 9 5.93 -9.11 -0.93
N LEU A 10 5.89 -7.81 -1.11
CA LEU A 10 6.86 -6.85 -0.60
C LEU A 10 6.37 -6.33 0.74
N VAL A 11 7.03 -6.70 1.82
CA VAL A 11 6.67 -6.28 3.18
C VAL A 11 7.64 -5.21 3.64
N HIS A 12 7.11 -4.02 3.86
CA HIS A 12 7.81 -2.92 4.48
C HIS A 12 7.49 -2.89 5.98
N ALA A 13 8.44 -3.38 6.78
CA ALA A 13 8.32 -3.39 8.23
C ALA A 13 9.02 -2.21 8.92
N THR A 14 8.64 -0.95 8.63
CA THR A 14 9.18 0.16 9.43
C THR A 14 8.60 0.14 10.83
N GLY A 15 9.51 0.08 11.81
CA GLY A 15 9.20 0.08 13.23
C GLY A 15 8.73 -1.29 13.74
N PRO A 16 8.70 -1.45 15.08
CA PRO A 16 8.29 -2.70 15.73
C PRO A 16 6.83 -3.09 15.45
N ILE A 17 6.05 -2.20 14.82
CA ILE A 17 4.61 -2.33 14.62
C ILE A 17 4.28 -3.12 13.34
N MET A 18 5.21 -3.44 12.44
CA MET A 18 4.89 -4.17 11.18
C MET A 18 5.54 -5.55 11.06
N THR A 19 6.31 -6.01 12.05
CA THR A 19 6.88 -7.37 12.06
C THR A 19 5.82 -8.45 11.93
N TRP A 20 4.61 -8.21 12.47
CA TRP A 20 3.48 -9.13 12.35
C TRP A 20 3.04 -9.37 10.90
N ALA A 21 3.20 -8.41 9.98
CA ALA A 21 2.77 -8.58 8.59
C ALA A 21 3.65 -9.61 7.89
N LYS A 22 4.96 -9.56 8.14
CA LYS A 22 5.90 -10.57 7.64
C LYS A 22 5.53 -11.95 8.16
N GLU A 23 5.26 -12.08 9.46
CA GLU A 23 4.84 -13.35 10.07
C GLU A 23 3.51 -13.85 9.49
N PHE A 24 2.53 -12.96 9.32
CA PHE A 24 1.23 -13.28 8.74
C PHE A 24 1.40 -13.86 7.34
N TYR A 25 2.01 -13.14 6.40
CA TYR A 25 2.15 -13.63 5.04
C TYR A 25 3.06 -14.85 4.92
N SER A 26 3.99 -15.02 5.88
CA SER A 26 4.83 -16.23 5.94
C SER A 26 4.00 -17.47 6.26
N ALA A 27 3.00 -17.31 7.13
CA ALA A 27 2.06 -18.37 7.50
C ALA A 27 0.93 -18.55 6.47
N TYR A 28 0.47 -17.47 5.82
CA TYR A 28 -0.64 -17.46 4.87
C TYR A 28 -0.15 -17.01 3.51
N ARG A 29 0.08 -17.98 2.63
CA ARG A 29 0.58 -17.78 1.26
C ARG A 29 -0.52 -17.45 0.27
N PHE A 30 -1.57 -16.77 0.72
CA PHE A 30 -2.65 -16.29 -0.14
C PHE A 30 -3.19 -14.96 0.38
N GLU A 31 -3.74 -14.15 -0.52
CA GLU A 31 -4.46 -12.92 -0.20
C GLU A 31 -5.78 -12.89 -0.96
N LEU A 32 -6.88 -12.81 -0.20
CA LEU A 32 -8.22 -12.82 -0.76
C LEU A 32 -8.60 -11.42 -1.24
N SER A 33 -9.22 -11.35 -2.41
CA SER A 33 -9.74 -10.12 -2.99
C SER A 33 -11.27 -10.06 -2.88
N GLN A 34 -11.90 -8.96 -3.31
CA GLN A 34 -13.36 -8.94 -3.43
C GLN A 34 -13.86 -9.97 -4.46
N LYS A 35 -13.19 -10.12 -5.60
CA LYS A 35 -13.55 -11.05 -6.68
C LYS A 35 -12.58 -12.23 -6.76
N ALA A 36 -13.09 -13.46 -6.90
CA ALA A 36 -12.27 -14.69 -6.86
C ALA A 36 -11.14 -14.68 -7.90
N ASN A 37 -11.41 -14.15 -9.08
CA ASN A 37 -10.42 -14.01 -10.15
C ASN A 37 -9.28 -13.02 -9.83
N ASP A 38 -9.42 -12.23 -8.76
CA ASP A 38 -8.36 -11.36 -8.26
C ASP A 38 -7.66 -11.96 -7.02
N ASP A 39 -8.00 -13.16 -6.53
CA ASP A 39 -7.22 -13.78 -5.45
C ASP A 39 -5.74 -13.94 -5.84
N MET A 40 -4.87 -13.76 -4.86
CA MET A 40 -3.42 -13.87 -5.02
C MET A 40 -2.89 -15.08 -4.27
N THR A 41 -1.98 -15.82 -4.89
CA THR A 41 -1.10 -16.79 -4.23
C THR A 41 0.27 -16.14 -4.05
N LEU A 42 0.79 -16.18 -2.83
CA LEU A 42 2.01 -15.47 -2.44
C LEU A 42 3.21 -16.43 -2.49
N ASP A 43 3.93 -16.45 -3.60
CA ASP A 43 5.04 -17.39 -3.78
C ASP A 43 6.25 -17.01 -2.91
N LYS A 44 6.48 -15.71 -2.75
CA LYS A 44 7.65 -15.19 -2.04
C LYS A 44 7.32 -13.94 -1.24
N ILE A 45 8.04 -13.78 -0.13
CA ILE A 45 7.96 -12.61 0.75
C ILE A 45 9.32 -11.95 0.78
N VAL A 46 9.35 -10.67 0.47
CA VAL A 46 10.55 -9.84 0.52
C VAL A 46 10.42 -8.89 1.70
N ASP A 47 11.26 -9.11 2.71
CA ASP A 47 11.42 -8.17 3.82
C ASP A 47 12.39 -7.07 3.42
N LEU A 48 11.85 -5.89 3.10
CA LEU A 48 12.66 -4.75 2.65
C LEU A 48 13.59 -4.21 3.74
N THR A 49 13.36 -4.55 5.01
CA THR A 49 14.23 -4.14 6.12
C THR A 49 15.48 -4.98 6.27
N GLY A 50 15.54 -6.15 5.62
CA GLY A 50 16.61 -7.13 5.85
C GLY A 50 16.67 -7.59 7.31
N GLY A 51 15.56 -7.52 8.05
CA GLY A 51 15.51 -7.80 9.48
C GLY A 51 15.92 -6.65 10.40
N ASN A 52 16.33 -5.49 9.87
CA ASN A 52 16.68 -4.33 10.66
C ASN A 52 15.46 -3.42 10.89
N ALA A 53 14.82 -3.54 12.06
CA ALA A 53 13.65 -2.74 12.44
C ALA A 53 13.87 -1.21 12.46
N LYS A 54 15.14 -0.75 12.41
CA LYS A 54 15.52 0.67 12.35
C LYS A 54 15.85 1.14 10.93
N ALA A 55 15.84 0.26 9.93
CA ALA A 55 16.09 0.64 8.55
C ALA A 55 15.03 1.63 8.07
N VAL A 56 15.48 2.74 7.48
CA VAL A 56 14.60 3.69 6.80
C VAL A 56 14.42 3.20 5.38
N ILE A 57 13.27 2.60 5.11
CA ILE A 57 12.93 2.14 3.76
C ILE A 57 12.28 3.28 3.00
N THR A 58 12.72 3.42 1.76
CA THR A 58 12.24 4.42 0.82
C THR A 58 11.45 3.77 -0.29
N PHE A 59 10.72 4.58 -1.07
CA PHE A 59 10.01 4.07 -2.23
C PHE A 59 10.96 3.58 -3.33
N ILE A 60 12.19 4.09 -3.42
CA ILE A 60 13.25 3.51 -4.27
C ILE A 60 13.46 2.03 -3.93
N ASP A 61 13.47 1.65 -2.65
CA ASP A 61 13.67 0.26 -2.25
C ASP A 61 12.50 -0.63 -2.68
N VAL A 62 11.27 -0.10 -2.56
CA VAL A 62 10.06 -0.74 -3.09
C VAL A 62 10.15 -0.92 -4.60
N LEU A 63 10.54 0.10 -5.35
CA LEU A 63 10.66 0.03 -6.81
C LEU A 63 11.75 -0.95 -7.26
N LYS A 64 12.89 -1.04 -6.56
CA LYS A 64 13.93 -2.05 -6.83
C LYS A 64 13.37 -3.46 -6.66
N ALA A 65 12.60 -3.69 -5.61
CA ALA A 65 11.99 -4.99 -5.35
C ALA A 65 10.90 -5.33 -6.38
N ILE A 66 10.06 -4.36 -6.78
CA ILE A 66 9.10 -4.51 -7.88
C ILE A 66 9.84 -4.88 -9.18
N LEU A 67 10.90 -4.16 -9.52
CA LEU A 67 11.66 -4.41 -10.74
C LEU A 67 12.31 -5.81 -10.73
N ALA A 68 12.89 -6.21 -9.61
CA ALA A 68 13.44 -7.55 -9.44
C ALA A 68 12.36 -8.64 -9.60
N SER A 69 11.18 -8.43 -9.00
CA SER A 69 10.02 -9.31 -9.15
C SER A 69 9.58 -9.43 -10.61
N ALA A 70 9.42 -8.30 -11.29
CA ALA A 70 9.03 -8.27 -12.69
C ALA A 70 10.07 -8.92 -13.62
N ASN A 71 11.37 -8.76 -13.31
CA ASN A 71 12.44 -9.47 -14.01
C ASN A 71 12.41 -10.99 -13.79
N ALA A 72 11.87 -11.45 -12.65
CA ALA A 72 11.64 -12.86 -12.37
C ALA A 72 10.35 -13.42 -13.00
N GLY A 73 9.59 -12.59 -13.74
CA GLY A 73 8.40 -13.02 -14.49
C GLY A 73 7.06 -12.69 -13.81
N TYR A 74 7.06 -12.15 -12.60
CA TYR A 74 5.83 -11.74 -11.92
C TYR A 74 5.22 -10.50 -12.60
N GLN A 75 3.91 -10.54 -12.85
CA GLN A 75 3.15 -9.42 -13.42
C GLN A 75 2.25 -8.72 -12.41
N GLU A 76 2.18 -9.26 -11.20
CA GLU A 76 1.40 -8.76 -10.09
C GLU A 76 2.26 -8.68 -8.83
N THR A 77 2.07 -7.63 -8.02
CA THR A 77 2.85 -7.40 -6.79
C THR A 77 1.93 -6.96 -5.66
N LEU A 78 2.17 -7.48 -4.46
CA LEU A 78 1.50 -7.04 -3.23
C LEU A 78 2.49 -6.24 -2.38
N ILE A 79 2.17 -4.98 -2.07
CA ILE A 79 2.96 -4.09 -1.22
C ILE A 79 2.24 -3.97 0.13
N VAL A 80 2.93 -4.26 1.22
CA VAL A 80 2.42 -4.11 2.58
C VAL A 80 3.23 -3.05 3.27
N ALA A 81 2.60 -1.92 3.62
CA ALA A 81 3.30 -0.75 4.13
C ALA A 81 2.39 0.14 4.97
N HIS A 82 2.98 1.08 5.70
CA HIS A 82 2.23 2.19 6.27
C HIS A 82 1.78 3.18 5.21
N GLY A 83 0.53 3.63 5.35
CA GLY A 83 -0.07 4.60 4.46
C GLY A 83 -1.05 5.50 5.19
N HIS A 84 -1.55 6.45 4.44
CA HIS A 84 -2.63 7.36 4.80
C HIS A 84 -3.50 7.57 3.55
N PRO A 85 -4.65 8.26 3.64
CA PRO A 85 -5.50 8.45 2.47
C PRO A 85 -4.77 8.98 1.25
N LYS A 86 -3.84 9.95 1.41
CA LYS A 86 -3.17 10.53 0.24
C LYS A 86 -2.07 9.65 -0.39
N GLY A 87 -1.64 8.56 0.24
CA GLY A 87 -0.43 7.87 -0.21
C GLY A 87 0.27 6.96 0.78
N LEU A 88 1.48 6.56 0.39
CA LEU A 88 2.41 5.86 1.25
C LEU A 88 3.19 6.88 2.07
N ILE A 89 3.28 6.66 3.39
CA ILE A 89 3.98 7.58 4.31
C ILE A 89 5.50 7.53 4.09
N MET A 90 6.01 6.48 3.44
CA MET A 90 7.44 6.33 3.19
C MET A 90 7.99 7.44 2.28
N PRO A 91 9.20 7.93 2.53
CA PRO A 91 9.86 8.89 1.64
C PRO A 91 10.15 8.24 0.28
N MET A 92 10.06 9.00 -0.80
CA MET A 92 10.38 8.51 -2.14
C MET A 92 11.84 8.06 -2.26
N GLY A 93 12.74 8.78 -1.60
CA GLY A 93 14.18 8.50 -1.53
C GLY A 93 14.83 9.33 -0.43
N PRO A 94 16.12 9.12 -0.12
CA PRO A 94 16.82 9.91 0.89
C PRO A 94 16.71 11.42 0.63
N GLY A 95 16.09 12.13 1.57
CA GLY A 95 15.92 13.58 1.50
C GLY A 95 14.80 14.06 0.58
N LEU A 96 13.98 13.16 0.02
CA LEU A 96 12.78 13.49 -0.75
C LEU A 96 11.52 13.43 0.13
N GLY A 97 10.42 14.00 -0.34
CA GLY A 97 9.11 13.91 0.30
C GLY A 97 8.51 12.50 0.24
N SER A 98 7.30 12.35 0.79
CA SER A 98 6.56 11.07 0.81
C SER A 98 6.10 10.62 -0.58
N ALA A 99 5.90 9.31 -0.75
CA ALA A 99 5.32 8.71 -1.95
C ALA A 99 3.79 8.82 -1.92
N ASP A 100 3.29 10.05 -2.06
CA ASP A 100 1.87 10.38 -1.99
C ASP A 100 1.38 11.15 -3.22
N LYS A 101 0.09 11.47 -3.25
CA LYS A 101 -0.56 12.17 -4.37
C LYS A 101 -0.01 13.58 -4.63
N ASP A 102 0.68 14.18 -3.66
CA ASP A 102 1.24 15.52 -3.80
C ASP A 102 2.66 15.42 -4.41
N GLY A 103 3.42 14.34 -4.14
CA GLY A 103 4.75 14.10 -4.69
C GLY A 103 4.83 13.30 -6.00
N LEU A 104 4.03 12.23 -6.14
CA LEU A 104 4.12 11.27 -7.24
C LEU A 104 3.82 11.88 -8.62
N PRO A 105 2.80 12.74 -8.82
CA PRO A 105 2.51 13.30 -10.14
C PRO A 105 3.67 14.10 -10.72
N LEU A 106 4.35 14.89 -9.89
CA LEU A 106 5.54 15.63 -10.32
C LEU A 106 6.65 14.67 -10.77
N MET A 107 6.95 13.65 -9.96
CA MET A 107 7.98 12.66 -10.33
C MET A 107 7.61 11.89 -11.60
N THR A 108 6.33 11.58 -11.83
CA THR A 108 5.87 10.95 -13.08
C THR A 108 6.20 11.81 -14.31
N VAL A 109 5.92 13.12 -14.25
CA VAL A 109 6.24 14.00 -15.37
C VAL A 109 7.75 14.18 -15.54
N MET A 110 8.48 14.37 -14.44
CA MET A 110 9.94 14.50 -14.48
C MET A 110 10.60 13.25 -15.07
N ALA A 111 10.03 12.06 -14.86
CA ALA A 111 10.52 10.82 -15.44
C ALA A 111 10.33 10.79 -16.97
N GLY A 112 9.22 11.35 -17.47
CA GLY A 112 9.00 11.55 -18.91
C GLY A 112 10.01 12.52 -19.51
N VAL A 113 10.28 13.64 -18.82
CA VAL A 113 11.32 14.59 -19.27
C VAL A 113 12.71 13.94 -19.25
N LEU A 114 13.04 13.14 -18.22
CA LEU A 114 14.28 12.39 -18.16
C LEU A 114 14.42 11.41 -19.34
N GLN A 115 13.34 10.69 -19.68
CA GLN A 115 13.34 9.78 -20.82
C GLN A 115 13.56 10.53 -22.14
N GLU A 116 12.88 11.67 -22.32
CA GLU A 116 13.04 12.49 -23.52
C GLU A 116 14.45 13.09 -23.63
N ARG A 117 15.00 13.57 -22.51
CA ARG A 117 16.40 14.01 -22.39
C ARG A 117 17.36 12.92 -22.89
N ASN A 118 17.20 11.70 -22.37
CA ASN A 118 18.07 10.58 -22.73
C ASN A 118 17.87 10.17 -24.21
N ARG A 119 16.65 10.22 -24.75
CA ARG A 119 16.37 9.99 -26.18
C ARG A 119 17.10 11.01 -27.06
N ILE A 120 17.01 12.30 -26.72
CA ILE A 120 17.68 13.37 -27.46
C ILE A 120 19.20 13.17 -27.41
N GLN A 121 19.76 12.86 -26.25
CA GLN A 121 21.19 12.56 -26.08
C GLN A 121 21.67 11.38 -26.95
N ALA A 122 20.81 10.40 -27.22
CA ALA A 122 21.13 9.24 -28.05
C ALA A 122 21.07 9.52 -29.58
N LEU A 123 20.61 10.70 -30.00
CA LEU A 123 20.57 11.07 -31.43
C LEU A 123 21.99 11.25 -31.99
N LYS A 124 22.26 10.62 -33.15
CA LYS A 124 23.57 10.68 -33.81
C LYS A 124 23.81 11.97 -34.58
N ASP A 125 22.75 12.56 -35.13
CA ASP A 125 22.83 13.81 -35.90
C ASP A 125 22.80 15.01 -34.94
N ALA A 126 23.87 15.80 -34.93
CA ALA A 126 24.05 16.91 -34.00
C ALA A 126 23.03 18.04 -34.23
N GLN A 127 22.63 18.29 -35.49
CA GLN A 127 21.67 19.35 -35.82
C GLN A 127 20.26 18.97 -35.37
N GLN A 128 19.86 17.73 -35.61
CA GLN A 128 18.61 17.15 -35.14
C GLN A 128 18.60 17.08 -33.61
N GLN A 129 19.70 16.67 -32.97
CA GLN A 129 19.83 16.67 -31.51
C GLN A 129 19.59 18.08 -30.93
N LEU A 130 20.26 19.10 -31.48
CA LEU A 130 20.08 20.48 -31.04
C LEU A 130 18.66 21.00 -31.25
N LYS A 131 18.04 20.66 -32.38
CA LYS A 131 16.64 21.01 -32.69
C LYS A 131 15.67 20.44 -31.65
N GLU A 132 15.81 19.16 -31.32
CA GLU A 132 14.95 18.50 -30.33
C GLU A 132 15.18 19.05 -28.92
N TRP A 133 16.42 19.39 -28.58
CA TRP A 133 16.75 20.09 -27.34
C TRP A 133 16.04 21.45 -27.20
N ARG A 134 16.13 22.29 -28.24
CA ARG A 134 15.45 23.60 -28.24
C ARG A 134 13.94 23.45 -28.15
N LYS A 135 13.37 22.43 -28.81
CA LYS A 135 11.95 22.08 -28.70
C LYS A 135 11.58 21.72 -27.26
N LEU A 136 12.31 20.81 -26.61
CA LEU A 136 12.08 20.42 -25.23
C LEU A 136 12.14 21.63 -24.27
N LEU A 137 13.13 22.51 -24.42
CA LEU A 137 13.24 23.73 -23.61
C LEU A 137 12.06 24.68 -23.83
N THR A 138 11.63 24.86 -25.08
CA THR A 138 10.45 25.67 -25.42
C THR A 138 9.19 25.08 -24.79
N ASP A 139 9.08 23.75 -24.80
CA ASP A 139 7.94 23.02 -24.25
C ASP A 139 7.89 23.02 -22.72
N LEU A 140 8.96 23.39 -22.01
CA LEU A 140 9.01 23.38 -20.54
C LEU A 140 9.11 24.79 -19.95
N SER A 141 9.80 25.71 -20.63
CA SER A 141 10.08 27.07 -20.17
C SER A 141 8.81 27.80 -19.72
N GLY A 142 8.80 28.27 -18.47
CA GLY A 142 7.72 29.03 -17.87
C GLY A 142 6.41 28.27 -17.64
N LYS A 143 6.37 26.95 -17.86
CA LYS A 143 5.17 26.14 -17.64
C LYS A 143 5.06 25.69 -16.18
N THR A 144 3.84 25.37 -15.76
CA THR A 144 3.56 24.73 -14.47
C THR A 144 3.21 23.26 -14.70
N THR A 145 3.85 22.37 -13.97
CA THR A 145 3.63 20.92 -14.07
C THR A 145 3.34 20.34 -12.69
N ALA A 146 2.21 19.65 -12.54
CA ALA A 146 1.75 19.13 -11.24
C ALA A 146 1.78 20.21 -10.13
N GLY A 147 1.40 21.45 -10.46
CA GLY A 147 1.43 22.58 -9.54
C GLY A 147 2.80 23.19 -9.27
N VAL A 148 3.89 22.66 -9.84
CA VAL A 148 5.25 23.17 -9.66
C VAL A 148 5.70 23.96 -10.90
N PRO A 149 6.09 25.23 -10.75
CA PRO A 149 6.55 26.05 -11.86
C PRO A 149 7.97 25.65 -12.30
N TRP A 150 8.17 25.64 -13.61
CA TRP A 150 9.50 25.64 -14.23
C TRP A 150 10.03 27.08 -14.32
N GLY A 151 11.35 27.23 -14.27
CA GLY A 151 12.01 28.47 -14.64
C GLY A 151 11.74 28.86 -16.10
N SER A 152 12.12 30.07 -16.49
CA SER A 152 11.86 30.60 -17.81
C SER A 152 13.15 30.97 -18.55
N LEU A 153 13.18 30.64 -19.83
CA LEU A 153 14.09 31.11 -20.86
C LEU A 153 13.27 31.80 -21.94
N SER A 154 13.70 32.98 -22.38
CA SER A 154 13.10 33.68 -23.52
C SER A 154 13.37 32.93 -24.83
N SER A 155 12.55 33.21 -25.86
CA SER A 155 12.77 32.65 -27.20
C SER A 155 14.15 33.00 -27.78
N SER A 156 14.69 34.19 -27.45
CA SER A 156 16.04 34.58 -27.86
C SER A 156 17.12 33.78 -27.14
N GLN A 157 16.97 33.53 -25.83
CA GLN A 157 17.87 32.67 -25.07
C GLN A 157 17.88 31.24 -25.63
N ILE A 158 16.71 30.66 -25.94
CA ILE A 158 16.62 29.32 -26.52
C ILE A 158 17.24 29.27 -27.92
N SER A 159 17.00 30.29 -28.76
CA SER A 159 17.56 30.36 -30.12
C SER A 159 19.08 30.53 -30.13
N ALA A 160 19.64 31.15 -29.09
CA ALA A 160 21.08 31.36 -28.93
C ALA A 160 21.84 30.09 -28.50
N ILE A 161 21.16 29.03 -28.06
CA ILE A 161 21.80 27.75 -27.66
C ILE A 161 22.40 27.07 -28.89
N THR A 162 23.72 26.92 -28.95
CA THR A 162 24.45 26.39 -30.10
C THR A 162 24.90 24.94 -29.94
N SER A 163 24.80 24.37 -28.74
CA SER A 163 25.25 23.01 -28.45
C SER A 163 24.32 22.25 -27.49
N SER A 164 24.41 20.92 -27.50
CA SER A 164 23.69 20.05 -26.58
C SER A 164 24.10 20.26 -25.12
N ALA A 165 25.36 20.64 -24.86
CA ALA A 165 25.83 20.93 -23.51
C ALA A 165 25.19 22.21 -22.93
N GLU A 166 25.06 23.25 -23.77
CA GLU A 166 24.32 24.47 -23.41
C GLU A 166 22.84 24.17 -23.19
N ALA A 167 22.23 23.36 -24.06
CA ALA A 167 20.83 22.95 -23.90
C ALA A 167 20.58 22.19 -22.60
N GLN A 168 21.47 21.27 -22.25
CA GLN A 168 21.40 20.54 -20.99
C GLN A 168 21.54 21.47 -19.79
N THR A 169 22.48 22.42 -19.84
CA THR A 169 22.63 23.46 -18.81
C THR A 169 21.35 24.30 -18.69
N GLY A 170 20.73 24.64 -19.82
CA GLY A 170 19.43 25.31 -19.87
C GLY A 170 18.34 24.50 -19.16
N LEU A 171 18.22 23.20 -19.45
CA LEU A 171 17.24 22.31 -18.84
C LEU A 171 17.45 22.24 -17.33
N GLU A 172 18.70 22.06 -16.89
CA GLU A 172 19.04 22.00 -15.47
C GLU A 172 18.75 23.32 -14.74
N THR A 173 18.85 24.45 -15.44
CA THR A 173 18.58 25.79 -14.90
C THR A 173 17.09 26.05 -14.70
N ILE A 174 16.25 25.63 -15.64
CA ILE A 174 14.80 25.84 -15.55
C ILE A 174 14.07 24.74 -14.77
N ALA A 175 14.72 23.59 -14.53
CA ALA A 175 14.08 22.49 -13.84
C ALA A 175 13.71 22.85 -12.39
N PRO A 176 12.59 22.30 -11.88
CA PRO A 176 12.26 22.40 -10.46
C PRO A 176 13.40 21.93 -9.56
N THR A 177 13.45 22.48 -8.35
CA THR A 177 14.50 22.15 -7.38
C THR A 177 13.96 21.31 -6.22
N VAL A 178 14.81 20.45 -5.68
CA VAL A 178 14.60 19.79 -4.38
C VAL A 178 15.71 20.25 -3.47
N LYS A 179 15.33 20.91 -2.36
CA LYS A 179 16.28 21.51 -1.40
C LYS A 179 17.29 22.45 -2.09
N GLY A 180 16.81 23.27 -3.03
CA GLY A 180 17.63 24.23 -3.78
C GLY A 180 18.51 23.63 -4.88
N VAL A 181 18.50 22.30 -5.07
CA VAL A 181 19.26 21.64 -6.13
C VAL A 181 18.31 21.24 -7.26
N SER A 182 18.64 21.58 -8.50
CA SER A 182 17.92 21.14 -9.69
C SER A 182 17.68 19.62 -9.66
N MET A 183 16.46 19.20 -9.95
CA MET A 183 16.10 17.77 -10.00
C MET A 183 17.00 16.97 -10.95
N PHE A 184 17.48 17.58 -12.04
CA PHE A 184 18.40 16.91 -12.97
C PHE A 184 19.87 16.92 -12.54
N LYS A 185 20.21 17.59 -11.44
CA LYS A 185 21.53 17.52 -10.78
C LYS A 185 21.50 16.67 -9.50
N ASN A 186 20.32 16.35 -8.98
CA ASN A 186 20.17 15.56 -7.77
C ASN A 186 20.22 14.06 -8.10
N LYS A 187 21.30 13.37 -7.71
CA LYS A 187 21.48 11.94 -7.97
C LYS A 187 20.32 11.08 -7.47
N THR A 188 19.82 11.32 -6.26
CA THR A 188 18.69 10.54 -5.70
C THR A 188 17.43 10.69 -6.55
N VAL A 189 17.17 11.90 -7.05
CA VAL A 189 16.03 12.14 -7.96
C VAL A 189 16.26 11.39 -9.28
N LEU A 190 17.43 11.52 -9.90
CA LEU A 190 17.74 10.81 -11.14
C LEU A 190 17.59 9.28 -11.00
N ASP A 191 18.11 8.71 -9.92
CA ASP A 191 17.99 7.27 -9.63
C ASP A 191 16.52 6.86 -9.46
N LEU A 192 15.70 7.67 -8.78
CA LEU A 192 14.25 7.43 -8.63
C LEU A 192 13.52 7.46 -9.98
N LEU A 193 13.78 8.50 -10.79
CA LEU A 193 13.10 8.70 -12.08
C LEU A 193 13.46 7.59 -13.07
N ASP A 194 14.73 7.20 -13.13
CA ASP A 194 15.19 6.10 -13.97
C ASP A 194 14.55 4.77 -13.54
N LEU A 195 14.59 4.47 -12.25
CA LEU A 195 14.00 3.26 -11.70
C LEU A 195 12.48 3.20 -11.91
N ARG A 196 11.78 4.34 -11.77
CA ARG A 196 10.36 4.44 -12.13
C ARG A 196 10.14 4.08 -13.59
N ASN A 197 10.95 4.59 -14.51
CA ASN A 197 10.80 4.28 -15.94
C ASN A 197 11.06 2.79 -16.23
N GLN A 198 12.05 2.18 -15.57
CA GLN A 198 12.29 0.75 -15.67
C GLN A 198 11.10 -0.07 -15.17
N VAL A 199 10.49 0.31 -14.03
CA VAL A 199 9.28 -0.35 -13.49
C VAL A 199 8.08 -0.15 -14.43
N ALA A 200 7.82 1.07 -14.89
CA ALA A 200 6.71 1.37 -15.79
C ALA A 200 6.83 0.62 -17.14
N ALA A 201 8.06 0.42 -17.63
CA ALA A 201 8.31 -0.38 -18.83
C ALA A 201 7.92 -1.85 -18.68
N LYS A 202 7.80 -2.36 -17.45
CA LYS A 202 7.31 -3.73 -17.18
C LYS A 202 5.81 -3.89 -17.39
N LYS A 203 5.05 -2.80 -17.47
CA LYS A 203 3.59 -2.82 -17.73
C LYS A 203 2.84 -3.78 -16.79
N LEU A 204 3.13 -3.69 -15.49
CA LEU A 204 2.57 -4.56 -14.47
C LEU A 204 1.04 -4.65 -14.62
N LYS A 205 0.51 -5.87 -14.62
CA LYS A 205 -0.94 -6.11 -14.70
C LYS A 205 -1.66 -5.54 -13.49
N ARG A 206 -1.05 -5.64 -12.30
CA ARG A 206 -1.66 -5.21 -11.05
C ARG A 206 -0.63 -4.94 -9.96
N VAL A 207 -0.82 -3.87 -9.20
CA VAL A 207 -0.12 -3.64 -7.94
C VAL A 207 -1.17 -3.46 -6.84
N GLU A 208 -1.10 -4.27 -5.80
CA GLU A 208 -1.99 -4.16 -4.67
C GLU A 208 -1.26 -3.64 -3.46
N VAL A 209 -1.88 -2.72 -2.73
CA VAL A 209 -1.25 -2.03 -1.61
C VAL A 209 -2.10 -2.23 -0.36
N ARG A 210 -1.52 -2.91 0.62
CA ARG A 210 -2.05 -3.05 1.98
C ARG A 210 -1.44 -1.98 2.85
N ALA A 211 -2.05 -0.81 2.78
CA ALA A 211 -1.69 0.36 3.57
C ALA A 211 -2.95 1.06 4.10
N CYS A 212 -2.86 1.61 5.31
CA CYS A 212 -4.02 2.16 6.01
C CYS A 212 -4.74 3.24 5.18
N ASN A 213 -6.01 3.01 4.85
CA ASN A 213 -6.94 3.95 4.19
C ASN A 213 -6.52 4.45 2.80
N LEU A 214 -5.50 3.87 2.16
CA LEU A 214 -5.02 4.36 0.86
C LEU A 214 -6.11 4.33 -0.21
N GLY A 215 -6.98 3.31 -0.20
CA GLY A 215 -8.07 3.20 -1.17
C GLY A 215 -9.17 4.26 -1.04
N GLN A 216 -9.16 5.10 0.01
CA GLN A 216 -10.17 6.14 0.21
C GLN A 216 -9.97 7.37 -0.69
N ASP A 217 -8.76 7.58 -1.22
CA ASP A 217 -8.43 8.74 -2.06
C ASP A 217 -8.22 8.27 -3.51
N VAL A 218 -9.19 8.57 -4.37
CA VAL A 218 -9.14 8.18 -5.78
C VAL A 218 -7.95 8.83 -6.49
N ASP A 219 -7.63 10.09 -6.17
CA ASP A 219 -6.53 10.81 -6.80
C ASP A 219 -5.18 10.23 -6.40
N GLY A 220 -5.03 9.83 -5.14
CA GLY A 220 -3.84 9.12 -4.66
C GLY A 220 -3.65 7.77 -5.36
N MET A 221 -4.73 7.02 -5.58
CA MET A 221 -4.70 5.75 -6.31
C MET A 221 -4.35 5.94 -7.80
N VAL A 222 -4.88 6.99 -8.44
CA VAL A 222 -4.55 7.35 -9.83
C VAL A 222 -3.09 7.75 -9.94
N ALA A 223 -2.61 8.62 -9.06
CA ALA A 223 -1.21 9.07 -9.04
C ALA A 223 -0.25 7.89 -8.87
N LEU A 224 -0.57 6.95 -7.98
CA LEU A 224 0.24 5.75 -7.77
C LEU A 224 0.24 4.82 -8.99
N ARG A 225 -0.92 4.61 -9.63
CA ARG A 225 -1.05 3.81 -10.86
C ARG A 225 -0.21 4.40 -12.00
N GLU A 226 -0.34 5.70 -12.24
CA GLU A 226 0.40 6.41 -13.28
C GLU A 226 1.89 6.43 -13.02
N PHE A 227 2.29 6.64 -11.77
CA PHE A 227 3.68 6.58 -11.37
C PHE A 227 4.27 5.20 -11.63
N LEU A 228 3.59 4.12 -11.24
CA LEU A 228 4.08 2.75 -11.44
C LEU A 228 3.96 2.25 -12.88
N GLY A 229 3.16 2.91 -13.73
CA GLY A 229 2.85 2.39 -15.08
C GLY A 229 2.09 1.07 -15.05
N ALA A 230 1.35 0.79 -13.98
CA ALA A 230 0.57 -0.43 -13.81
C ALA A 230 -0.81 -0.29 -14.45
N ALA A 231 -1.38 -1.38 -14.96
CA ALA A 231 -2.73 -1.37 -15.52
C ALA A 231 -3.80 -1.14 -14.43
N ARG A 232 -3.59 -1.71 -13.24
CA ARG A 232 -4.48 -1.56 -12.08
C ARG A 232 -3.67 -1.37 -10.81
N VAL A 233 -4.15 -0.48 -9.93
CA VAL A 233 -3.70 -0.40 -8.55
C VAL A 233 -4.89 -0.57 -7.63
N LEU A 234 -4.75 -1.46 -6.64
CA LEU A 234 -5.81 -1.78 -5.68
C LEU A 234 -5.33 -1.47 -4.27
N ALA A 235 -6.21 -0.95 -3.44
CA ALA A 235 -5.95 -0.72 -2.03
C ALA A 235 -7.26 -0.81 -1.25
N PRO A 236 -7.21 -1.20 0.03
CA PRO A 236 -8.41 -1.26 0.85
C PRO A 236 -8.94 0.16 1.12
N VAL A 237 -10.27 0.32 0.99
CA VAL A 237 -11.00 1.55 1.37
C VAL A 237 -11.26 1.63 2.88
N VAL A 238 -11.00 0.54 3.60
CA VAL A 238 -11.11 0.44 5.05
C VAL A 238 -9.74 0.17 5.67
N LYS A 239 -9.64 0.34 6.99
CA LYS A 239 -8.47 -0.15 7.73
C LYS A 239 -8.44 -1.68 7.62
N THR A 240 -7.44 -2.22 6.95
CA THR A 240 -7.17 -3.67 6.98
C THR A 240 -6.43 -4.00 8.26
N PHE A 241 -6.90 -5.04 8.96
CA PHE A 241 -6.25 -5.59 10.13
C PHE A 241 -5.90 -7.04 9.84
N TYR A 242 -4.73 -7.45 10.28
CA TYR A 242 -4.38 -8.85 10.40
C TYR A 242 -3.86 -9.03 11.82
N GLY A 243 -4.20 -10.15 12.46
CA GLY A 243 -3.83 -10.33 13.86
C GLY A 243 -4.02 -11.75 14.34
N LYS A 244 -3.27 -12.05 15.42
CA LYS A 244 -3.17 -13.30 16.20
C LYS A 244 -4.09 -14.35 15.65
N VAL A 245 -5.26 -14.71 16.12
CA VAL A 245 -5.91 -14.58 17.42
C VAL A 245 -5.64 -15.87 18.21
N HIS A 246 -5.67 -15.77 19.55
CA HIS A 246 -5.58 -16.92 20.44
C HIS A 246 -6.90 -17.07 21.19
N PRO A 247 -7.95 -17.63 20.56
CA PRO A 247 -9.22 -17.78 21.25
C PRO A 247 -9.00 -18.63 22.50
N THR A 248 -9.28 -18.06 23.67
CA THR A 248 -9.36 -18.85 24.90
C THR A 248 -10.81 -19.25 25.05
N THR A 249 -11.10 -20.54 24.88
CA THR A 249 -12.41 -21.06 25.25
C THR A 249 -12.47 -21.33 26.74
N THR A 250 -13.35 -20.63 27.43
CA THR A 250 -13.70 -20.95 28.81
C THR A 250 -15.09 -21.57 28.81
N ALA A 251 -15.21 -22.84 29.19
CA ALA A 251 -16.53 -23.46 29.39
C ALA A 251 -17.24 -22.92 30.65
N ASP A 252 -16.50 -22.28 31.55
CA ASP A 252 -16.99 -21.78 32.83
C ASP A 252 -17.29 -20.26 32.76
N GLU A 253 -18.57 -19.91 32.94
CA GLU A 253 -19.06 -18.52 32.96
C GLU A 253 -18.39 -17.67 34.06
N LYS A 254 -18.08 -18.25 35.22
CA LYS A 254 -17.42 -17.55 36.32
C LYS A 254 -15.99 -17.16 35.94
N VAL A 255 -15.27 -18.07 35.26
CA VAL A 255 -13.93 -17.81 34.72
C VAL A 255 -13.98 -16.73 33.65
N TYR A 256 -14.96 -16.80 32.75
CA TYR A 256 -15.18 -15.77 31.72
C TYR A 256 -15.46 -14.38 32.32
N ARG A 257 -16.36 -14.28 33.29
CA ARG A 257 -16.69 -13.00 33.95
C ARG A 257 -15.50 -12.43 34.72
N ALA A 258 -14.73 -13.28 35.41
CA ALA A 258 -13.51 -12.84 36.08
C ALA A 258 -12.47 -12.31 35.08
N TRP A 259 -12.34 -12.96 33.92
CA TRP A 259 -11.50 -12.48 32.82
C TRP A 259 -11.98 -11.13 32.27
N LEU A 260 -13.29 -10.96 32.02
CA LEU A 260 -13.88 -9.70 31.55
C LEU A 260 -13.64 -8.56 32.57
N ALA A 261 -13.82 -8.85 33.86
CA ALA A 261 -13.60 -7.87 34.93
C ALA A 261 -12.14 -7.40 34.98
N LYS A 262 -11.20 -8.31 34.72
CA LYS A 262 -9.77 -8.01 34.73
C LYS A 262 -9.32 -7.25 33.48
N ASN A 263 -9.76 -7.66 32.29
CA ASN A 263 -9.17 -7.23 31.02
C ASN A 263 -10.02 -6.20 30.26
N THR A 264 -11.34 -6.22 30.43
CA THR A 264 -12.29 -5.35 29.71
C THR A 264 -13.43 -4.90 30.63
N PRO A 265 -13.14 -4.26 31.79
CA PRO A 265 -14.14 -3.99 32.84
C PRO A 265 -15.31 -3.11 32.38
N TRP A 266 -15.15 -2.33 31.32
CA TRP A 266 -16.23 -1.50 30.75
C TRP A 266 -17.38 -2.33 30.18
N LEU A 267 -17.14 -3.56 29.71
CA LEU A 267 -18.20 -4.46 29.22
C LEU A 267 -19.11 -4.98 30.32
N LEU A 268 -18.65 -4.98 31.58
CA LEU A 268 -19.47 -5.35 32.73
C LEU A 268 -20.29 -4.19 33.27
N LYS A 269 -19.95 -2.95 32.89
CA LYS A 269 -20.62 -1.73 33.38
C LYS A 269 -21.91 -1.40 32.61
N SER A 270 -22.15 -1.99 31.45
CA SER A 270 -23.34 -1.72 30.62
C SER A 270 -24.64 -2.31 31.18
N GLY A 271 -24.60 -3.02 32.32
CA GLY A 271 -25.78 -3.40 33.12
C GLY A 271 -26.68 -4.48 32.51
N LYS A 272 -26.55 -4.74 31.22
CA LYS A 272 -27.05 -5.95 30.57
C LYS A 272 -25.82 -6.69 30.09
N ASP A 273 -25.55 -7.83 30.73
CA ASP A 273 -24.81 -8.87 30.05
C ASP A 273 -25.47 -9.03 28.68
N PRO A 274 -24.77 -8.81 27.55
CA PRO A 274 -25.40 -9.05 26.28
C PRO A 274 -25.69 -10.55 26.32
N ALA A 275 -26.95 -10.93 26.52
CA ALA A 275 -27.37 -12.31 26.76
C ALA A 275 -26.99 -13.28 25.60
N ASN A 276 -26.32 -12.74 24.59
CA ASN A 276 -25.86 -13.37 23.37
C ASN A 276 -24.31 -13.37 23.25
N VAL A 277 -23.53 -13.08 24.30
CA VAL A 277 -22.06 -13.36 24.32
C VAL A 277 -21.75 -14.73 24.92
N ARG A 278 -22.75 -15.61 25.04
CA ARG A 278 -22.48 -17.04 25.12
C ARG A 278 -22.00 -17.49 23.75
N THR A 279 -20.69 -17.66 23.61
CA THR A 279 -20.15 -18.43 22.50
C THR A 279 -19.28 -19.54 23.07
N TYR A 280 -19.94 -20.68 23.29
CA TYR A 280 -19.29 -21.97 23.10
C TYR A 280 -18.73 -21.99 21.67
N LEU A 281 -17.53 -22.53 21.47
CA LEU A 281 -17.07 -22.89 20.13
C LEU A 281 -17.97 -24.01 19.60
N GLY A 282 -19.07 -23.61 18.97
CA GLY A 282 -20.08 -24.48 18.38
C GLY A 282 -21.20 -23.57 17.91
N ASP A 283 -21.28 -23.40 16.59
CA ASP A 283 -22.31 -22.74 15.81
C ASP A 283 -22.78 -21.33 16.26
N ALA A 284 -22.43 -20.36 15.41
CA ALA A 284 -22.98 -19.00 15.34
C ALA A 284 -22.50 -18.01 16.42
N LEU A 285 -21.47 -17.24 16.09
CA LEU A 285 -21.12 -16.01 16.80
C LEU A 285 -22.15 -14.91 16.48
N TYR A 286 -23.33 -14.97 17.09
CA TYR A 286 -24.28 -13.86 17.13
C TYR A 286 -24.03 -13.00 18.36
N LEU A 287 -22.94 -12.24 18.36
CA LEU A 287 -22.94 -11.01 19.16
C LEU A 287 -24.11 -10.16 18.64
N LYS A 288 -25.05 -9.79 19.52
CA LYS A 288 -26.05 -8.77 19.20
C LYS A 288 -25.32 -7.41 19.19
N MET A 289 -24.60 -7.15 18.10
CA MET A 289 -23.77 -5.96 17.87
C MET A 289 -24.64 -4.73 17.52
N THR A 290 -25.72 -4.55 18.26
CA THR A 290 -26.54 -3.33 18.27
C THR A 290 -26.10 -2.37 19.37
N ASP A 291 -25.10 -2.75 20.17
CA ASP A 291 -24.49 -1.90 21.18
C ASP A 291 -23.63 -0.82 20.48
N PRO A 292 -23.94 0.47 20.62
CA PRO A 292 -23.18 1.56 20.00
C PRO A 292 -21.69 1.57 20.41
N ASP A 293 -21.34 0.90 21.52
CA ASP A 293 -19.97 0.82 22.02
C ASP A 293 -19.17 -0.39 21.49
N ALA A 294 -19.82 -1.33 20.78
CA ALA A 294 -19.18 -2.51 20.18
C ALA A 294 -18.44 -2.17 18.89
N THR A 295 -17.24 -1.60 19.02
CA THR A 295 -16.34 -1.34 17.88
C THR A 295 -15.60 -2.63 17.46
N PRO A 296 -15.19 -2.79 16.18
CA PRO A 296 -14.31 -3.90 15.77
C PRO A 296 -13.04 -4.00 16.62
N LEU A 297 -12.55 -2.86 17.10
CA LEU A 297 -11.41 -2.78 18.00
C LEU A 297 -11.73 -3.31 19.41
N ALA A 298 -12.95 -3.11 19.91
CA ALA A 298 -13.40 -3.67 21.17
C ALA A 298 -13.47 -5.21 21.11
N VAL A 299 -13.95 -5.77 20.00
CA VAL A 299 -13.97 -7.23 19.76
C VAL A 299 -12.55 -7.80 19.65
N LEU A 300 -11.64 -7.13 18.93
CA LEU A 300 -10.25 -7.56 18.80
C LEU A 300 -9.48 -7.46 20.14
N LYS A 301 -9.73 -6.42 20.96
CA LYS A 301 -9.17 -6.32 22.32
C LYS A 301 -9.76 -7.38 23.28
N LEU A 302 -11.03 -7.76 23.10
CA LEU A 302 -11.69 -8.87 23.78
C LEU A 302 -11.03 -10.22 23.45
N TRP A 303 -10.60 -10.41 22.21
CA TRP A 303 -9.96 -11.66 21.79
C TRP A 303 -8.44 -11.65 22.03
N GLN A 304 -7.84 -10.46 22.18
CA GLN A 304 -6.42 -10.25 22.42
C GLN A 304 -6.17 -8.99 23.27
N PRO A 305 -5.97 -9.12 24.59
CA PRO A 305 -5.72 -7.98 25.49
C PRO A 305 -4.52 -7.11 25.11
N ASN A 306 -3.57 -7.67 24.34
CA ASN A 306 -2.36 -6.99 23.87
C ASN A 306 -2.44 -6.53 22.39
N PHE A 307 -3.62 -6.54 21.77
CA PHE A 307 -3.78 -6.13 20.38
C PHE A 307 -3.34 -4.67 20.18
N GLN A 308 -2.24 -4.47 19.46
CA GLN A 308 -1.72 -3.17 19.10
C GLN A 308 -2.30 -2.73 17.77
N THR A 309 -2.75 -1.48 17.72
CA THR A 309 -3.21 -0.83 16.51
C THR A 309 -2.19 0.19 16.05
N CYS A 310 -2.07 0.44 14.74
CA CYS A 310 -1.35 1.60 14.25
C CYS A 310 -1.86 2.88 14.95
N ALA A 311 -0.95 3.76 15.35
CA ALA A 311 -1.16 4.88 16.28
C ALA A 311 -2.32 5.86 15.93
N ALA A 312 -2.82 5.83 14.69
CA ALA A 312 -3.94 6.66 14.22
C ALA A 312 -5.35 6.09 14.51
N LEU A 313 -5.51 5.25 15.54
CA LEU A 313 -6.82 4.80 16.02
C LEU A 313 -7.34 5.59 17.23
N GLY A 314 -6.58 6.60 17.69
CA GLY A 314 -7.08 7.62 18.61
C GLY A 314 -8.00 8.60 17.89
N ALA A 315 -9.22 8.75 18.43
CA ALA A 315 -10.28 9.69 18.06
C ALA A 315 -11.21 9.29 16.89
N LYS A 316 -12.45 8.89 17.28
CA LYS A 316 -13.68 8.71 16.49
C LYS A 316 -13.75 7.43 15.64
N THR A 317 -14.16 6.35 16.28
CA THR A 317 -14.59 5.08 15.64
C THR A 317 -15.92 5.27 14.90
N LEU A 318 -15.99 4.81 13.65
CA LEU A 318 -17.24 4.75 12.87
C LEU A 318 -18.23 3.72 13.49
N PRO A 319 -19.55 3.93 13.35
CA PRO A 319 -20.56 2.98 13.81
C PRO A 319 -20.47 1.62 13.12
N TYR A 320 -20.70 0.53 13.86
CA TYR A 320 -20.62 -0.87 13.43
C TYR A 320 -21.44 -1.25 12.17
N ARG A 321 -22.47 -0.46 11.81
CA ARG A 321 -23.24 -0.68 10.56
C ARG A 321 -22.35 -0.80 9.31
N ALA A 322 -21.18 -0.14 9.29
CA ALA A 322 -20.26 -0.18 8.16
C ALA A 322 -19.43 -1.48 8.04
N VAL A 323 -19.36 -2.32 9.08
CA VAL A 323 -18.42 -3.48 9.16
C VAL A 323 -19.14 -4.82 9.36
N LYS A 324 -20.44 -4.83 9.67
CA LYS A 324 -21.29 -6.02 9.89
C LYS A 324 -21.20 -7.10 8.79
N VAL A 325 -20.91 -6.69 7.55
CA VAL A 325 -20.83 -7.58 6.39
C VAL A 325 -19.56 -8.45 6.39
N LEU A 326 -18.46 -7.98 6.97
CA LEU A 326 -17.14 -8.65 6.97
C LEU A 326 -16.96 -9.71 8.07
N VAL A 327 -17.78 -9.65 9.13
CA VAL A 327 -17.68 -10.53 10.30
C VAL A 327 -18.50 -11.81 10.10
N ASN A 328 -19.67 -11.69 9.47
CA ASN A 328 -20.58 -12.83 9.27
C ASN A 328 -20.05 -13.89 8.28
N THR A 329 -19.07 -13.55 7.45
CA THR A 329 -18.50 -14.43 6.41
C THR A 329 -17.33 -15.28 6.85
N ASN A 330 -16.56 -14.84 7.84
CA ASN A 330 -15.37 -15.56 8.32
C ASN A 330 -15.69 -16.68 9.32
N ILE A 331 -16.90 -16.69 9.88
CA ILE A 331 -17.33 -17.67 10.89
C ILE A 331 -17.56 -19.06 10.26
N ASP A 332 -17.78 -19.14 8.95
CA ASP A 332 -18.17 -20.36 8.22
C ASP A 332 -17.01 -21.39 8.08
N VAL A 333 -15.75 -20.97 8.30
CA VAL A 333 -14.53 -21.82 8.23
C VAL A 333 -14.51 -22.96 9.25
N LYS A 334 -15.28 -22.85 10.34
CA LYS A 334 -15.23 -23.81 11.45
C LYS A 334 -16.16 -25.01 11.32
N ASN A 335 -17.26 -24.88 10.58
CA ASN A 335 -18.30 -25.90 10.56
C ASN A 335 -17.94 -27.11 9.69
N HIS A 336 -16.90 -27.01 8.85
CA HIS A 336 -16.58 -28.02 7.83
C HIS A 336 -15.13 -28.55 7.87
N SER A 337 -14.23 -27.99 8.71
CA SER A 337 -12.78 -28.27 8.66
C SER A 337 -12.25 -29.20 9.75
N GLY A 338 -13.08 -29.65 10.70
CA GLY A 338 -12.65 -30.54 11.79
C GLY A 338 -11.58 -29.95 12.73
N TYR A 339 -11.37 -28.64 12.72
CA TYR A 339 -10.23 -27.99 13.39
C TYR A 339 -10.41 -27.89 14.92
N GLN A 340 -9.56 -28.60 15.67
CA GLN A 340 -9.57 -28.66 17.13
C GLN A 340 -8.48 -27.77 17.75
N SER A 341 -8.73 -26.46 17.80
CA SER A 341 -7.92 -25.43 18.50
C SER A 341 -6.48 -25.21 18.00
N GLY A 342 -6.08 -23.94 17.93
CA GLY A 342 -4.77 -23.50 17.42
C GLY A 342 -4.79 -22.02 17.07
N PRO A 343 -3.62 -21.38 16.85
CA PRO A 343 -3.56 -20.02 16.35
C PRO A 343 -4.14 -19.94 14.93
N PHE A 344 -4.96 -18.92 14.64
CA PHE A 344 -5.41 -18.62 13.28
C PHE A 344 -5.56 -17.11 13.10
N TYR A 345 -5.27 -16.59 11.90
CA TYR A 345 -5.30 -15.15 11.63
C TYR A 345 -6.57 -14.77 10.87
N ILE A 346 -7.13 -13.59 11.17
CA ILE A 346 -8.37 -13.08 10.55
C ILE A 346 -8.02 -12.11 9.41
N GLY A 347 -8.50 -12.39 8.19
CA GLY A 347 -8.53 -11.48 7.04
C GLY A 347 -9.98 -11.29 6.56
N GLY A 348 -10.41 -10.06 6.27
CA GLY A 348 -11.82 -9.77 5.95
C GLY A 348 -12.29 -10.32 4.61
N LEU A 349 -13.42 -11.04 4.59
CA LEU A 349 -14.09 -11.58 3.39
C LEU A 349 -15.41 -10.84 3.11
N ASP A 350 -15.67 -10.45 1.86
CA ASP A 350 -16.93 -9.82 1.41
C ASP A 350 -17.90 -10.89 0.82
N PRO A 351 -19.09 -11.11 1.42
CA PRO A 351 -20.11 -12.05 0.93
C PRO A 351 -20.83 -11.62 -0.34
N VAL A 352 -20.82 -10.34 -0.71
CA VAL A 352 -21.59 -9.85 -1.87
C VAL A 352 -21.08 -10.45 -3.18
N ALA A 353 -19.85 -10.98 -3.18
CA ALA A 353 -19.24 -11.67 -4.31
C ALA A 353 -19.51 -13.19 -4.37
N GLY A 354 -20.37 -13.76 -3.51
CA GLY A 354 -20.74 -15.19 -3.55
C GLY A 354 -19.67 -16.15 -3.00
N ARG A 355 -18.77 -15.66 -2.14
CA ARG A 355 -17.73 -16.46 -1.48
C ARG A 355 -18.24 -17.00 -0.13
N THR A 356 -18.28 -18.33 0.02
CA THR A 356 -18.68 -19.06 1.23
C THR A 356 -17.57 -20.01 1.68
N ALA A 357 -17.59 -20.53 2.91
CA ALA A 357 -16.55 -21.45 3.37
C ALA A 357 -16.57 -22.83 2.70
N SER A 358 -17.62 -23.14 1.94
CA SER A 358 -17.73 -24.34 1.09
C SER A 358 -17.06 -24.18 -0.28
N ASN A 359 -16.49 -23.01 -0.59
CA ASN A 359 -15.77 -22.74 -1.83
C ASN A 359 -14.48 -21.94 -1.57
N PRO A 360 -13.56 -22.43 -0.71
CA PRO A 360 -12.24 -21.83 -0.61
C PRO A 360 -11.53 -21.95 -1.97
N PRO A 361 -10.60 -21.05 -2.31
CA PRO A 361 -9.74 -21.27 -3.47
C PRO A 361 -9.03 -22.64 -3.30
N PRO A 362 -8.79 -23.37 -4.39
CA PRO A 362 -8.11 -24.66 -4.34
C PRO A 362 -6.75 -24.60 -3.64
#